data_AF-A0A834IEC4-F1
#
_entry.id   AF-A0A834IEC4-F1
#
_cell.length_a   1.000
_cell.length_b   1.000
_cell.length_c   1.000
_cell.angle_alpha   90.00
_cell.angle_beta   90.00
_cell.angle_gamma   90.00
#
_symmetry.space_group_name_H-M   'P 1'
#
loop_
_entity.id
_entity.type
_entity.pdbx_description
1 polymer ?
#
loop_
_entity_poly.entity_id
_entity_poly.type
_entity_poly.pdbx_seq_one_letter_code
_entity_poly.pdbx_strand_id
1 'polypeptide(L)'
;AGLVSGVDKQVTSQEFLVGVNSRFKPERKITYYQRATIVLAFLLLVLFIGLLVLLILYLKPHPKDSICTSDKCIRTAANLKYSINFSVDPCDDFYEFCCGKWSKEHPNHGWYSSFSTFTTISEKVLLESLEILKMPENNKEPLSVNQAKRFYQSCMDTETIDELGLEPMYKQLKKLQLPIVPTFFTKLNDSYNFDWVKTEVLLKTISQNVMYMGVLYQSCPLPSPFKKKHYLRQPRKSYRRSDHNRVKRSTINQVGDDMEDEEEEAAEESLRTLIRVNMVKYVTKVILEDVNHPDIDESLYLEAANVINNMTYFMDDVSTF
;
A
#
# COMPACT_ATOMS: atom_id res chain seq x y z
N ALA A 1 -113.00 -90.97 68.69
CA ALA A 1 -113.83 -89.88 69.22
C ALA A 1 -113.13 -89.27 70.44
N GLY A 2 -113.09 -87.94 70.55
CA GLY A 2 -112.68 -87.16 71.74
C GLY A 2 -111.16 -87.09 71.97
N LEU A 3 -110.48 -85.95 71.81
CA LEU A 3 -110.47 -84.69 72.58
C LEU A 3 -109.32 -84.63 73.62
N VAL A 4 -108.28 -83.89 73.22
CA VAL A 4 -107.66 -82.71 73.90
C VAL A 4 -106.75 -82.86 75.15
N SER A 5 -105.50 -82.44 74.90
CA SER A 5 -104.58 -81.56 75.66
C SER A 5 -103.83 -82.07 76.90
N GLY A 6 -102.50 -82.04 76.77
CA GLY A 6 -101.52 -81.77 77.82
C GLY A 6 -100.29 -81.07 77.21
N VAL A 7 -99.87 -79.98 77.84
CA VAL A 7 -98.85 -78.99 77.45
C VAL A 7 -97.49 -79.39 78.04
N ASP A 8 -96.36 -79.06 77.37
CA ASP A 8 -95.20 -78.50 78.09
C ASP A 8 -94.14 -77.79 77.23
N LYS A 9 -93.44 -76.87 77.89
CA LYS A 9 -92.79 -75.62 77.43
C LYS A 9 -91.38 -75.76 76.83
N GLN A 10 -91.04 -74.75 76.01
CA GLN A 10 -89.69 -74.37 75.58
C GLN A 10 -88.81 -73.86 76.75
N VAL A 11 -87.53 -74.26 76.74
CA VAL A 11 -86.38 -73.46 77.25
C VAL A 11 -85.17 -73.68 76.33
N THR A 12 -84.48 -72.57 76.08
CA THR A 12 -83.36 -72.29 75.16
C THR A 12 -81.98 -72.70 75.66
N SER A 13 -81.04 -73.02 74.75
CA SER A 13 -79.62 -72.62 74.84
C SER A 13 -78.94 -72.78 73.46
N GLN A 14 -78.40 -71.68 72.94
CA GLN A 14 -77.50 -71.60 71.78
C GLN A 14 -76.07 -71.94 72.21
N GLU A 15 -75.18 -72.35 71.29
CA GLU A 15 -73.70 -72.16 71.30
C GLU A 15 -73.07 -73.07 70.21
N PHE A 16 -72.21 -72.72 69.24
CA PHE A 16 -71.44 -71.54 68.89
C PHE A 16 -71.23 -71.52 67.36
N LEU A 17 -71.70 -70.50 66.64
CA LEU A 17 -71.11 -70.10 65.35
C LEU A 17 -71.13 -68.57 65.29
N VAL A 18 -70.01 -67.97 65.70
CA VAL A 18 -69.74 -66.55 65.54
C VAL A 18 -69.17 -66.35 64.13
N GLY A 19 -69.89 -65.63 63.28
CA GLY A 19 -69.33 -65.11 62.04
C GLY A 19 -68.21 -64.13 62.34
N VAL A 20 -66.97 -64.52 62.04
CA VAL A 20 -65.81 -63.63 62.15
C VAL A 20 -65.86 -62.65 60.98
N ASN A 21 -66.37 -61.45 61.21
CA ASN A 21 -66.11 -60.31 60.34
C ASN A 21 -64.64 -59.90 60.53
N SER A 22 -63.75 -60.43 59.69
CA SER A 22 -62.38 -59.91 59.62
C SER A 22 -62.43 -58.50 59.04
N ARG A 23 -62.22 -57.49 59.89
CA ARG A 23 -61.82 -56.15 59.46
C ARG A 23 -60.36 -56.20 59.03
N PHE A 24 -60.09 -56.64 57.81
CA PHE A 24 -58.83 -56.33 57.14
C PHE A 24 -59.15 -55.72 55.77
N LYS A 25 -58.93 -54.41 55.63
CA LYS A 25 -59.03 -53.66 54.36
C LYS A 25 -57.62 -53.57 53.74
N PRO A 26 -57.25 -54.40 52.74
CA PRO A 26 -55.95 -54.32 52.07
C PRO A 26 -55.90 -53.22 50.99
N GLU A 27 -57.06 -52.70 50.59
CA GLU A 27 -57.20 -51.78 49.43
C GLU A 27 -56.51 -50.43 49.61
N ARG A 28 -56.39 -49.93 50.86
CA ARG A 28 -55.77 -48.61 51.14
C ARG A 28 -54.24 -48.63 51.02
N LYS A 29 -53.58 -49.78 51.22
CA LYS A 29 -52.12 -49.89 51.06
C LYS A 29 -51.72 -49.95 49.59
N ILE A 30 -52.49 -50.66 48.76
CA ILE A 30 -52.24 -50.77 47.30
C ILE A 30 -52.37 -49.40 46.62
N THR A 31 -53.42 -48.65 46.94
CA THR A 31 -53.62 -47.28 46.41
C THR A 31 -52.56 -46.28 46.91
N TYR A 32 -52.04 -46.45 48.13
CA TYR A 32 -50.93 -45.65 48.64
C TYR A 32 -49.63 -45.93 47.88
N TYR A 33 -49.25 -47.21 47.70
CA TYR A 33 -48.06 -47.58 46.94
C TYR A 33 -48.17 -47.17 45.47
N GLN A 34 -49.35 -47.31 44.85
CA GLN A 34 -49.60 -46.84 43.48
C GLN A 34 -49.43 -45.32 43.34
N ARG A 35 -49.92 -44.52 44.29
CA ARG A 35 -49.73 -43.07 44.28
C ARG A 35 -48.26 -42.69 44.52
N ALA A 36 -47.59 -43.38 45.45
CA ALA A 36 -46.16 -43.17 45.72
C ALA A 36 -45.29 -43.52 44.51
N THR A 37 -45.60 -44.59 43.78
CA THR A 37 -44.88 -44.96 42.55
C THR A 37 -45.10 -43.96 41.43
N ILE A 38 -46.29 -43.38 41.31
CA ILE A 38 -46.58 -42.32 40.31
C ILE A 38 -45.76 -41.06 40.64
N VAL A 39 -45.72 -40.65 41.91
CA VAL A 39 -44.93 -39.48 42.35
C VAL A 39 -43.44 -39.71 42.14
N LEU A 40 -42.93 -40.90 42.47
CA LEU A 40 -41.52 -41.23 42.29
C LEU A 40 -41.14 -41.30 40.79
N ALA A 41 -42.00 -41.88 39.96
CA ALA A 41 -41.82 -41.88 38.50
C ALA A 41 -41.82 -40.46 37.92
N PHE A 42 -42.69 -39.58 38.42
CA PHE A 42 -42.72 -38.17 38.01
C PHE A 42 -41.44 -37.42 38.41
N LEU A 43 -40.93 -37.63 39.63
CA LEU A 43 -39.67 -37.04 40.08
C LEU A 43 -38.47 -37.52 39.25
N LEU A 44 -38.41 -38.82 38.94
CA LEU A 44 -37.37 -39.38 38.07
C LEU A 44 -37.46 -38.83 36.64
N LEU A 45 -38.67 -38.63 36.12
CA LEU A 45 -38.89 -38.01 34.81
C LEU A 45 -38.42 -36.56 34.80
N VAL A 46 -38.75 -35.76 35.82
CA VAL A 46 -38.30 -34.37 35.94
C VAL A 46 -36.78 -34.30 36.05
N LEU A 47 -36.16 -35.19 36.82
CA LEU A 47 -34.71 -35.26 36.97
C LEU A 47 -34.03 -35.68 35.66
N PHE A 48 -34.61 -36.64 34.94
CA PHE A 48 -34.13 -37.05 33.62
C PHE A 48 -34.24 -35.93 32.58
N ILE A 49 -35.36 -35.21 32.55
CA ILE A 49 -35.53 -34.02 31.69
C ILE A 49 -34.52 -32.93 32.07
N GLY A 50 -34.31 -32.70 33.37
CA GLY A 50 -33.31 -31.75 33.86
C GLY A 50 -31.89 -32.09 33.40
N LEU A 51 -31.50 -33.37 33.51
CA LEU A 51 -30.21 -33.87 33.02
C LEU A 51 -30.09 -33.75 31.49
N LEU A 52 -31.16 -34.04 30.74
CA LEU A 52 -31.18 -33.88 29.29
C LEU A 52 -31.01 -32.41 28.88
N VAL A 53 -31.67 -31.48 29.56
CA VAL A 53 -31.51 -30.04 29.31
C VAL A 53 -30.09 -29.58 29.62
N LEU A 54 -29.51 -30.04 30.74
CA LEU A 54 -28.12 -29.75 31.11
C LEU A 54 -27.13 -30.29 30.08
N LEU A 55 -27.36 -31.52 29.59
CA LEU A 55 -26.54 -32.14 28.54
C LEU A 55 -26.65 -31.36 27.22
N ILE A 56 -27.84 -30.93 26.83
CA ILE A 56 -28.06 -30.13 25.62
C ILE A 56 -27.37 -28.75 25.75
N LEU A 57 -27.41 -28.12 26.92
CA LEU A 57 -26.71 -26.86 27.17
C LEU A 57 -25.18 -27.03 27.17
N TYR A 58 -24.67 -28.15 27.67
CA TYR A 58 -23.23 -28.48 27.65
C TYR A 58 -22.73 -28.81 26.24
N LEU A 59 -23.55 -29.49 25.44
CA LEU A 59 -23.23 -29.84 24.05
C LEU A 59 -23.49 -28.69 23.07
N LYS A 60 -24.16 -27.61 23.48
CA LYS A 60 -24.39 -26.45 22.63
C LYS A 60 -23.02 -25.83 22.34
N PRO A 61 -22.51 -25.94 21.10
CA PRO A 61 -21.24 -25.34 20.77
C PRO A 61 -21.38 -23.84 20.97
N HIS A 62 -20.46 -23.23 21.71
CA HIS A 62 -20.34 -21.79 21.72
C HIS A 62 -20.28 -21.31 20.27
N PRO A 63 -21.01 -20.24 19.90
CA PRO A 63 -20.88 -19.67 18.57
C PRO A 63 -19.41 -19.31 18.39
N LYS A 64 -18.68 -20.10 17.60
CA LYS A 64 -17.33 -19.76 17.17
C LYS A 64 -17.47 -18.47 16.40
N ASP A 65 -16.77 -17.42 16.85
CA ASP A 65 -16.62 -16.19 16.09
C ASP A 65 -16.36 -16.58 14.63
N SER A 66 -17.23 -16.14 13.72
CA SER A 66 -17.21 -16.62 12.35
C SER A 66 -15.99 -16.03 11.63
N ILE A 67 -14.86 -16.73 11.71
CA ILE A 67 -13.63 -16.37 10.99
C ILE A 67 -13.97 -16.37 9.50
N CYS A 68 -13.66 -15.26 8.81
CA CYS A 68 -13.88 -15.15 7.39
C CYS A 68 -12.94 -16.09 6.62
N THR A 69 -13.50 -16.97 5.79
CA THR A 69 -12.75 -17.94 4.96
C THR A 69 -12.85 -17.64 3.47
N SER A 70 -13.34 -16.46 3.09
CA SER A 70 -13.33 -16.05 1.67
C SER A 70 -11.91 -15.89 1.15
N ASP A 71 -11.71 -16.07 -0.16
CA ASP A 71 -10.40 -15.91 -0.80
C ASP A 71 -9.76 -14.54 -0.50
N LYS A 72 -10.56 -13.48 -0.43
CA LYS A 72 -10.09 -12.13 -0.07
C LYS A 72 -9.56 -12.08 1.36
N CYS A 73 -10.27 -12.71 2.30
CA CYS A 73 -9.85 -12.78 3.69
C CYS A 73 -8.57 -13.59 3.85
N ILE A 74 -8.47 -14.75 3.18
CA ILE A 74 -7.27 -15.60 3.24
C ILE A 74 -6.06 -14.86 2.67
N ARG A 75 -6.19 -14.22 1.50
CA ARG A 75 -5.10 -13.43 0.89
C ARG A 75 -4.65 -12.27 1.78
N THR A 76 -5.61 -11.53 2.35
CA THR A 76 -5.31 -10.38 3.22
C THR A 76 -4.63 -10.84 4.51
N ALA A 77 -5.13 -11.93 5.12
CA ALA A 77 -4.54 -12.50 6.32
C ALA A 77 -3.12 -13.04 6.07
N ALA A 78 -2.88 -13.66 4.91
CA ALA A 78 -1.54 -14.09 4.51
C ALA A 78 -0.58 -12.90 4.38
N ASN A 79 -0.97 -11.86 3.62
CA ASN A 79 -0.15 -10.66 3.44
C ASN A 79 0.18 -9.99 4.79
N LEU A 80 -0.81 -9.90 5.68
CA LEU A 80 -0.62 -9.35 7.03
C LEU A 80 0.36 -10.21 7.84
N LYS A 81 0.17 -11.54 7.84
CA LYS A 81 1.03 -12.48 8.57
C LYS A 81 2.49 -12.42 8.13
N TYR A 82 2.75 -12.26 6.83
CA TYR A 82 4.11 -12.13 6.29
C TYR A 82 4.74 -10.75 6.55
N SER A 83 3.94 -9.74 6.92
CA SER A 83 4.43 -8.42 7.28
C SER A 83 4.81 -8.31 8.77
N ILE A 84 4.05 -8.98 9.64
CA ILE A 84 4.16 -8.85 11.10
C ILE A 84 5.34 -9.65 11.69
N ASN A 85 6.12 -8.98 12.55
CA ASN A 85 7.12 -9.59 13.41
C ASN A 85 6.59 -9.85 14.83
N PHE A 86 5.97 -11.02 15.05
CA PHE A 86 5.47 -11.44 16.37
C PHE A 86 6.54 -11.63 17.47
N SER A 87 7.84 -11.49 17.14
CA SER A 87 8.93 -11.59 18.12
C SER A 87 9.21 -10.28 18.86
N VAL A 88 8.55 -9.17 18.47
CA VAL A 88 8.71 -7.84 19.07
C VAL A 88 7.41 -7.47 19.79
N ASP A 89 7.51 -6.82 20.96
CA ASP A 89 6.33 -6.31 21.65
C ASP A 89 5.79 -5.07 20.91
N PRO A 90 4.50 -5.04 20.50
CA PRO A 90 3.90 -3.87 19.85
C PRO A 90 3.94 -2.59 20.71
N CYS A 91 4.08 -2.70 22.03
CA CYS A 91 4.18 -1.56 22.93
C CYS A 91 5.57 -0.92 22.94
N ASP A 92 6.61 -1.69 22.57
CA ASP A 92 8.00 -1.23 22.55
C ASP A 92 8.37 -0.62 21.18
N ASP A 93 8.09 -1.35 20.10
CA ASP A 93 8.29 -0.89 18.72
C ASP A 93 7.15 -1.38 17.82
N PHE A 94 6.12 -0.55 17.71
CA PHE A 94 4.96 -0.86 16.88
C PHE A 94 5.30 -0.97 15.39
N TYR A 95 6.31 -0.25 14.91
CA TYR A 95 6.70 -0.31 13.50
C TYR A 95 7.37 -1.64 13.19
N GLU A 96 8.34 -2.07 13.99
CA GLU A 96 9.00 -3.36 13.82
C GLU A 96 8.02 -4.52 14.02
N PHE A 97 7.11 -4.43 15.00
CA PHE A 97 6.03 -5.41 15.15
C PHE A 97 5.16 -5.51 13.89
N CYS A 98 4.66 -4.39 13.34
CA CYS A 98 3.74 -4.44 12.20
C CYS A 98 4.42 -4.72 10.85
N CYS A 99 5.64 -4.24 10.65
CA CYS A 99 6.30 -4.18 9.33
C CYS A 99 7.68 -4.84 9.29
N GLY A 100 8.23 -5.30 10.42
CA GLY A 100 9.62 -5.78 10.53
C GLY A 100 9.99 -6.96 9.63
N LYS A 101 9.00 -7.72 9.14
CA LYS A 101 9.22 -8.79 8.14
C LYS A 101 8.89 -8.37 6.71
N TRP A 102 8.16 -7.28 6.52
CA TRP A 102 7.66 -6.88 5.20
C TRP A 102 8.76 -6.74 4.16
N SER A 103 9.88 -6.09 4.50
CA SER A 103 10.99 -5.88 3.55
C SER A 103 11.77 -7.15 3.20
N LYS A 104 11.71 -8.19 4.04
CA LYS A 104 12.34 -9.49 3.75
C LYS A 104 11.49 -10.30 2.78
N GLU A 105 10.17 -10.24 2.95
CA GLU A 105 9.19 -10.91 2.08
C GLU A 105 8.95 -10.15 0.76
N HIS A 106 9.23 -8.85 0.74
CA HIS A 106 9.09 -7.96 -0.43
C HIS A 106 10.43 -7.26 -0.72
N PRO A 107 11.45 -8.00 -1.20
CA PRO A 107 12.75 -7.43 -1.47
C PRO A 107 12.69 -6.43 -2.62
N ASN A 108 13.39 -5.31 -2.47
CA ASN A 108 13.59 -4.37 -3.56
C ASN A 108 14.59 -4.96 -4.56
N HIS A 109 14.17 -5.12 -5.82
CA HIS A 109 15.00 -5.68 -6.89
C HIS A 109 16.06 -4.71 -7.46
N GLY A 110 16.26 -3.55 -6.83
CA GLY A 110 17.27 -2.55 -7.21
C GLY A 110 16.77 -1.43 -8.12
N TRP A 111 15.51 -1.50 -8.57
CA TRP A 111 14.92 -0.51 -9.47
C TRP A 111 14.40 0.74 -8.75
N TYR A 112 14.07 0.62 -7.46
CA TYR A 112 13.47 1.70 -6.68
C TYR A 112 14.47 2.21 -5.63
N SER A 113 14.52 3.52 -5.40
CA SER A 113 15.28 4.09 -4.28
C SER A 113 14.63 3.74 -2.93
N SER A 114 13.30 3.71 -2.91
CA SER A 114 12.49 3.34 -1.75
C SER A 114 11.40 2.36 -2.16
N PHE A 115 11.22 1.28 -1.38
CA PHE A 115 10.23 0.26 -1.65
C PHE A 115 9.24 0.15 -0.49
N SER A 116 7.95 0.17 -0.82
CA SER A 116 6.85 0.17 0.15
C SER A 116 5.61 -0.48 -0.47
N THR A 117 4.58 -0.72 0.35
CA THR A 117 3.27 -1.18 -0.14
C THR A 117 2.65 -0.23 -1.16
N PHE A 118 2.91 1.08 -1.08
CA PHE A 118 2.46 2.01 -2.11
C PHE A 118 3.16 1.76 -3.44
N THR A 119 4.46 1.44 -3.40
CA THR A 119 5.23 1.10 -4.60
C THR A 119 4.67 -0.13 -5.29
N THR A 120 4.35 -1.19 -4.54
CA THR A 120 3.78 -2.43 -5.11
C THR A 120 2.40 -2.20 -5.73
N ILE A 121 1.56 -1.35 -5.11
CA ILE A 121 0.27 -0.96 -5.68
C ILE A 121 0.47 -0.14 -6.97
N SER A 122 1.38 0.83 -6.94
CA SER A 122 1.70 1.65 -8.13
C SER A 122 2.25 0.81 -9.28
N GLU A 123 3.12 -0.16 -9.01
CA GLU A 123 3.59 -1.13 -10.01
C GLU A 123 2.45 -1.91 -10.61
N LYS A 124 1.54 -2.43 -9.78
CA LYS A 124 0.37 -3.17 -10.28
C LYS A 124 -0.48 -2.31 -11.22
N VAL A 125 -0.81 -1.08 -10.80
CA VAL A 125 -1.59 -0.15 -11.62
C VAL A 125 -0.86 0.20 -12.91
N LEU A 126 0.46 0.38 -12.85
CA LEU A 126 1.30 0.63 -14.02
C LEU A 126 1.25 -0.54 -15.01
N LEU A 127 1.38 -1.78 -14.54
CA LEU A 127 1.33 -2.97 -15.37
C LEU A 127 -0.05 -3.18 -16.01
N GLU A 128 -1.13 -3.01 -15.25
CA GLU A 128 -2.49 -3.08 -15.79
C GLU A 128 -2.75 -1.96 -16.83
N SER A 129 -2.24 -0.75 -16.58
CA SER A 129 -2.32 0.36 -17.54
C SER A 129 -1.50 0.06 -18.81
N LEU A 130 -0.33 -0.56 -18.65
CA LEU A 130 0.54 -0.94 -19.76
C LEU A 130 -0.12 -1.96 -20.69
N GLU A 131 -0.87 -2.92 -20.15
CA GLU A 131 -1.64 -3.88 -20.94
C GLU A 131 -2.63 -3.17 -21.87
N ILE A 132 -3.30 -2.12 -21.38
CA ILE A 132 -4.24 -1.32 -22.17
C ILE A 132 -3.48 -0.49 -23.22
N LEU A 133 -2.37 0.14 -22.85
CA LEU A 133 -1.58 0.99 -23.75
C LEU A 133 -0.93 0.23 -24.91
N LYS A 134 -0.64 -1.06 -24.73
CA LYS A 134 -0.09 -1.95 -25.77
C LYS A 134 -1.12 -2.37 -26.82
N MET A 135 -2.41 -2.27 -26.53
CA MET A 135 -3.46 -2.62 -27.48
C MET A 135 -3.51 -1.61 -28.64
N PRO A 136 -3.92 -2.03 -29.85
CA PRO A 136 -4.11 -1.09 -30.95
C PRO A 136 -5.20 -0.05 -30.63
N GLU A 137 -5.15 1.08 -31.34
CA GLU A 137 -6.21 2.08 -31.28
C GLU A 137 -7.56 1.48 -31.71
N ASN A 138 -8.63 1.95 -31.06
CA ASN A 138 -9.98 1.49 -31.32
C ASN A 138 -10.91 2.69 -31.51
N ASN A 139 -11.62 2.74 -32.63
CA ASN A 139 -12.54 3.83 -32.95
C ASN A 139 -13.74 3.93 -31.99
N LYS A 140 -14.00 2.90 -31.18
CA LYS A 140 -15.02 2.91 -30.13
C LYS A 140 -14.53 3.52 -28.81
N GLU A 141 -13.22 3.72 -28.66
CA GLU A 141 -12.63 4.31 -27.46
C GLU A 141 -12.59 5.84 -27.55
N PRO A 142 -12.61 6.55 -26.41
CA PRO A 142 -12.42 7.99 -26.38
C PRO A 142 -11.10 8.43 -27.01
N LEU A 143 -11.11 9.62 -27.63
CA LEU A 143 -9.91 10.20 -28.26
C LEU A 143 -8.70 10.24 -27.30
N SER A 144 -8.92 10.57 -26.03
CA SER A 144 -7.86 10.64 -25.02
C SER A 144 -7.16 9.29 -24.79
N VAL A 145 -7.90 8.18 -24.85
CA VAL A 145 -7.34 6.82 -24.69
C VAL A 145 -6.48 6.47 -25.90
N ASN A 146 -7.00 6.73 -27.10
CA ASN A 146 -6.26 6.52 -28.35
C ASN A 146 -5.00 7.40 -28.44
N GLN A 147 -5.05 8.64 -27.95
CA GLN A 147 -3.88 9.51 -27.85
C GLN A 147 -2.82 8.97 -26.89
N ALA A 148 -3.24 8.43 -25.73
CA ALA A 148 -2.31 7.81 -24.78
C ALA A 148 -1.64 6.56 -25.38
N LYS A 149 -2.40 5.72 -26.10
CA LYS A 149 -1.88 4.56 -26.85
C LYS A 149 -0.84 4.98 -27.90
N ARG A 150 -1.16 5.98 -28.74
CA ARG A 150 -0.20 6.53 -29.72
C ARG A 150 1.06 7.07 -29.08
N PHE A 151 0.91 7.81 -27.98
CA PHE A 151 2.06 8.35 -27.26
C PHE A 151 2.96 7.24 -26.73
N TYR A 152 2.37 6.18 -26.15
CA TYR A 152 3.11 5.00 -25.72
C TYR A 152 3.85 4.33 -26.89
N GLN A 153 3.18 4.11 -28.03
CA GLN A 153 3.80 3.51 -29.22
C GLN A 153 4.96 4.35 -29.74
N SER A 154 4.82 5.68 -29.81
CA SER A 154 5.92 6.57 -30.22
C SER A 154 7.12 6.54 -29.26
N CYS A 155 6.89 6.25 -27.98
CA CYS A 155 7.96 6.12 -26.99
C CYS A 155 8.71 4.79 -27.13
N MET A 156 8.05 3.74 -27.62
CA MET A 156 8.62 2.40 -27.77
C MET A 156 9.26 2.16 -29.14
N ASP A 157 9.00 3.04 -30.12
CA ASP A 157 9.55 2.98 -31.46
C ASP A 157 11.00 3.50 -31.49
N THR A 158 11.92 2.67 -31.01
CA THR A 158 13.35 3.02 -30.92
C THR A 158 14.00 3.18 -32.29
N GLU A 159 13.51 2.48 -33.32
CA GLU A 159 14.02 2.58 -34.68
C GLU A 159 13.81 4.00 -35.23
N THR A 160 12.57 4.51 -35.17
CA THR A 160 12.29 5.90 -35.57
C THR A 160 13.04 6.91 -34.70
N ILE A 161 13.22 6.64 -33.40
CA ILE A 161 13.99 7.53 -32.50
C ILE A 161 15.46 7.60 -32.95
N ASP A 162 16.07 6.46 -33.27
CA ASP A 162 17.47 6.37 -33.70
C ASP A 162 17.66 6.98 -35.09
N GLU A 163 16.70 6.79 -36.01
CA GLU A 163 16.70 7.39 -37.35
C GLU A 163 16.63 8.93 -37.31
N LEU A 164 15.80 9.49 -36.42
CA LEU A 164 15.64 10.94 -36.28
C LEU A 164 16.85 11.61 -35.59
N GLY A 165 17.61 10.87 -34.79
CA GLY A 165 18.78 11.36 -34.07
C GLY A 165 18.49 12.65 -33.28
N LEU A 166 19.34 13.67 -33.48
CA LEU A 166 19.24 14.96 -32.77
C LEU A 166 18.35 16.00 -33.47
N GLU A 167 17.80 15.70 -34.65
CA GLU A 167 17.00 16.66 -35.42
C GLU A 167 15.79 17.22 -34.61
N PRO A 168 15.01 16.40 -33.89
CA PRO A 168 13.91 16.92 -33.07
C PRO A 168 14.38 17.89 -31.99
N MET A 169 15.55 17.64 -31.39
CA MET A 169 16.15 18.52 -30.38
C MET A 169 16.54 19.87 -30.99
N TYR A 170 17.21 19.88 -32.15
CA TYR A 170 17.60 21.11 -32.83
C TYR A 170 16.40 21.96 -33.24
N LYS A 171 15.33 21.31 -33.68
CA LYS A 171 14.06 22.00 -33.99
C LYS A 171 13.50 22.70 -32.75
N GLN A 172 13.64 22.12 -31.56
CA GLN A 172 13.24 22.78 -30.31
C GLN A 172 14.19 23.90 -29.93
N LEU A 173 15.52 23.70 -30.01
CA LEU A 173 16.50 24.76 -29.74
C LEU A 173 16.25 25.99 -30.62
N LYS A 174 15.99 25.79 -31.92
CA LYS A 174 15.65 26.87 -32.85
C LYS A 174 14.37 27.63 -32.45
N LYS A 175 13.33 26.92 -31.99
CA LYS A 175 12.10 27.57 -31.47
C LYS A 175 12.36 28.38 -30.20
N LEU A 176 13.29 27.91 -29.37
CA LEU A 176 13.74 28.58 -28.15
C LEU A 176 14.73 29.74 -28.41
N GLN A 177 15.13 29.94 -29.68
CA GLN A 177 16.15 30.91 -30.07
C GLN A 177 17.52 30.64 -29.42
N LEU A 178 17.79 29.36 -29.14
CA LEU A 178 19.06 28.86 -28.66
C LEU A 178 19.90 28.34 -29.84
N PRO A 179 21.22 28.58 -29.84
CA PRO A 179 22.09 28.03 -30.86
C PRO A 179 22.22 26.52 -30.67
N ILE A 180 22.45 25.79 -31.76
CA ILE A 180 22.63 24.34 -31.73
C ILE A 180 23.92 23.98 -30.99
N VAL A 181 25.01 24.62 -31.37
CA VAL A 181 26.28 24.57 -30.64
C VAL A 181 26.27 25.72 -29.63
N PRO A 182 26.51 25.46 -28.33
CA PRO A 182 26.57 26.52 -27.34
C PRO A 182 27.52 27.66 -27.76
N THR A 183 27.12 28.89 -27.45
CA THR A 183 27.90 30.10 -27.75
C THR A 183 29.30 30.07 -27.16
N PHE A 184 29.49 29.36 -26.05
CA PHE A 184 30.78 29.17 -25.40
C PHE A 184 31.81 28.51 -26.33
N PHE A 185 31.35 27.60 -27.19
CA PHE A 185 32.17 26.78 -28.07
C PHE A 185 32.31 27.37 -29.48
N THR A 186 31.49 28.36 -29.80
CA THR A 186 31.49 29.03 -31.10
C THR A 186 32.00 30.45 -30.91
N LYS A 187 33.06 30.84 -31.61
CA LYS A 187 33.39 32.27 -31.74
C LYS A 187 32.32 32.92 -32.60
N LEU A 188 31.18 33.25 -31.99
CA LEU A 188 30.08 33.89 -32.69
C LEU A 188 30.51 35.28 -33.10
N ASN A 189 30.13 35.67 -34.32
CA ASN A 189 30.09 37.08 -34.68
C ASN A 189 29.12 37.79 -33.72
N ASP A 190 29.36 39.08 -33.44
CA ASP A 190 28.67 39.96 -32.47
C ASP A 190 27.11 40.08 -32.60
N SER A 191 26.49 39.26 -33.44
CA SER A 191 25.06 39.26 -33.79
C SER A 191 24.16 38.45 -32.83
N TYR A 192 24.70 37.45 -32.12
CA TYR A 192 23.87 36.65 -31.19
C TYR A 192 23.81 37.29 -29.80
N ASN A 193 22.66 37.89 -29.47
CA ASN A 193 22.37 38.42 -28.14
C ASN A 193 21.42 37.47 -27.39
N PHE A 194 21.87 36.94 -26.24
CA PHE A 194 21.09 36.02 -25.42
C PHE A 194 20.13 36.78 -24.49
N ASP A 195 18.82 36.68 -24.75
CA ASP A 195 17.76 37.21 -23.89
C ASP A 195 17.19 36.09 -23.01
N TRP A 196 17.75 35.95 -21.81
CA TRP A 196 17.36 34.90 -20.87
C TRP A 196 15.88 34.99 -20.45
N VAL A 197 15.30 36.18 -20.37
CA VAL A 197 13.88 36.37 -19.98
C VAL A 197 12.99 35.84 -21.09
N LYS A 198 13.28 36.21 -22.33
CA LYS A 198 12.54 35.72 -23.49
C LYS A 198 12.68 34.22 -23.65
N THR A 199 13.89 33.68 -23.50
CA THR A 199 14.12 32.23 -23.54
C THR A 199 13.35 31.50 -22.43
N GLU A 200 13.31 32.03 -21.20
CA GLU A 200 12.52 31.44 -20.10
C GLU A 200 11.02 31.44 -20.41
N VAL A 201 10.48 32.53 -20.98
CA VAL A 201 9.07 32.59 -21.41
C VAL A 201 8.78 31.57 -22.51
N LEU A 202 9.69 31.40 -23.48
CA LEU A 202 9.56 30.41 -24.55
C LEU A 202 9.65 28.98 -24.01
N LEU A 203 10.58 28.70 -23.08
CA LEU A 203 10.71 27.42 -22.39
C LEU A 203 9.41 27.08 -21.66
N LYS A 204 8.85 28.04 -20.91
CA LYS A 204 7.60 27.84 -20.19
C LYS A 204 6.42 27.58 -21.13
N THR A 205 6.37 28.27 -22.26
CA THR A 205 5.24 28.17 -23.19
C THR A 205 5.31 26.88 -24.03
N ILE A 206 6.52 26.51 -24.48
CA ILE A 206 6.72 25.37 -25.39
C ILE A 206 6.85 24.05 -24.63
N SER A 207 7.62 24.04 -23.53
CA SER A 207 7.98 22.80 -22.82
C SER A 207 7.33 22.67 -21.45
N GLN A 208 6.61 23.71 -20.98
CA GLN A 208 6.11 23.83 -19.60
C GLN A 208 7.18 23.78 -18.50
N ASN A 209 8.45 23.63 -18.87
CA ASN A 209 9.61 23.66 -18.00
C ASN A 209 10.01 25.09 -17.64
N VAL A 210 10.88 25.18 -16.64
CA VAL A 210 11.37 26.40 -16.02
C VAL A 210 12.82 26.14 -15.66
N MET A 211 13.74 27.03 -16.05
CA MET A 211 15.14 26.91 -15.64
C MET A 211 15.48 27.87 -14.49
N TYR A 212 14.99 29.11 -14.56
CA TYR A 212 15.43 30.17 -13.65
C TYR A 212 14.30 30.69 -12.75
N MET A 213 13.06 30.73 -13.25
CA MET A 213 11.97 31.38 -12.52
C MET A 213 10.61 30.72 -12.75
N GLY A 214 10.14 30.01 -11.75
CA GLY A 214 8.85 29.32 -11.78
C GLY A 214 7.70 30.30 -11.64
N VAL A 215 7.02 30.59 -12.74
CA VAL A 215 5.75 31.33 -12.69
C VAL A 215 4.64 30.34 -12.32
N LEU A 216 4.13 30.43 -11.10
CA LEU A 216 2.96 29.69 -10.65
C LEU A 216 1.75 30.60 -10.68
N TYR A 217 0.73 30.13 -11.40
CA TYR A 217 -0.59 30.69 -11.37
C TYR A 217 -1.42 29.91 -10.35
N GLN A 218 -1.67 30.51 -9.19
CA GLN A 218 -2.44 29.84 -8.14
C GLN A 218 -3.48 30.79 -7.54
N SER A 219 -4.74 30.32 -7.51
CA SER A 219 -5.79 30.94 -6.70
C SER A 219 -5.43 30.70 -5.23
N CYS A 220 -5.15 31.78 -4.50
CA CYS A 220 -4.76 31.67 -3.10
C CYS A 220 -5.97 31.27 -2.23
N PRO A 221 -5.84 30.35 -1.26
CA PRO A 221 -6.94 29.99 -0.34
C PRO A 221 -7.31 31.07 0.70
N LEU A 222 -6.70 32.27 0.68
CA LEU A 222 -6.87 33.31 1.71
C LEU A 222 -6.97 34.72 1.10
N PRO A 223 -7.64 35.69 1.75
CA PRO A 223 -9.09 35.77 2.00
C PRO A 223 -9.90 36.22 0.77
N SER A 224 -9.30 36.33 -0.44
CA SER A 224 -10.06 36.67 -1.66
C SER A 224 -9.89 35.60 -2.75
N PRO A 225 -10.75 34.57 -2.80
CA PRO A 225 -10.66 33.50 -3.80
C PRO A 225 -10.85 33.98 -5.25
N PHE A 226 -11.31 35.22 -5.45
CA PHE A 226 -11.57 35.81 -6.77
C PHE A 226 -10.41 36.62 -7.35
N LYS A 227 -9.36 36.93 -6.57
CA LYS A 227 -8.19 37.65 -7.09
C LYS A 227 -7.10 36.67 -7.50
N LYS A 228 -6.97 36.49 -8.81
CA LYS A 228 -5.84 35.77 -9.43
C LYS A 228 -4.59 36.63 -9.24
N LYS A 229 -3.60 36.08 -8.55
CA LYS A 229 -2.29 36.72 -8.36
C LYS A 229 -1.22 35.87 -9.03
N HIS A 230 -0.23 36.53 -9.63
CA HIS A 230 0.95 35.88 -10.18
C HIS A 230 1.99 35.76 -9.08
N TYR A 231 2.55 34.56 -8.91
CA TYR A 231 3.64 34.34 -7.99
C TYR A 231 4.86 33.91 -8.78
N LEU A 232 5.95 34.63 -8.57
CA LEU A 232 7.27 34.20 -8.98
C LEU A 232 7.84 33.35 -7.85
N ARG A 233 8.20 32.12 -8.16
CA ARG A 233 8.85 31.19 -7.24
C ARG A 233 10.18 30.78 -7.85
N GLN A 234 11.17 30.56 -7.00
CA GLN A 234 12.36 29.83 -7.45
C GLN A 234 11.94 28.47 -8.04
N PRO A 235 12.58 28.01 -9.12
CA PRO A 235 12.35 26.68 -9.65
C PRO A 235 12.54 25.67 -8.52
N ARG A 236 11.69 24.64 -8.47
CA ARG A 236 11.95 23.54 -7.54
C ARG A 236 13.27 22.94 -7.98
N LYS A 237 14.24 22.85 -7.07
CA LYS A 237 15.40 21.98 -7.29
C LYS A 237 14.86 20.64 -7.76
N SER A 238 15.44 20.09 -8.82
CA SER A 238 15.25 18.69 -9.18
C SER A 238 15.73 17.90 -7.96
N TYR A 239 14.81 17.61 -7.05
CA TYR A 239 15.07 16.90 -5.83
C TYR A 239 15.37 15.47 -6.26
N ARG A 240 16.62 15.19 -6.65
CA ARG A 240 17.14 13.83 -6.54
C ARG A 240 17.11 13.56 -5.05
N ARG A 241 16.02 12.94 -4.62
CA ARG A 241 15.95 12.22 -3.36
C ARG A 241 16.95 11.08 -3.49
N SER A 242 18.24 11.42 -3.42
CA SER A 242 19.22 10.43 -3.02
C SER A 242 18.81 10.13 -1.60
N ASP A 243 18.28 8.92 -1.37
CA ASP A 243 18.20 8.32 -0.05
C ASP A 243 19.64 8.06 0.44
N HIS A 244 20.46 9.12 0.50
CA HIS A 244 21.88 9.11 0.87
C HIS A 244 22.03 8.52 2.28
N ASN A 245 21.07 8.79 3.16
CA ASN A 245 21.07 8.23 4.52
C ASN A 245 20.80 6.71 4.57
N ARG A 246 20.26 6.10 3.51
CA ARG A 246 19.93 4.66 3.49
C ARG A 246 20.96 3.84 2.73
N VAL A 247 21.56 4.39 1.66
CA VAL A 247 22.71 3.78 0.98
C VAL A 247 23.97 3.90 1.86
N LYS A 248 24.17 5.02 2.59
CA LYS A 248 25.21 5.11 3.64
C LYS A 248 25.14 3.89 4.57
N ARG A 249 23.96 3.53 5.10
CA ARG A 249 23.84 2.40 6.04
C ARG A 249 24.11 1.01 5.46
N SER A 250 23.88 0.76 4.16
CA SER A 250 24.16 -0.56 3.58
C SER A 250 25.64 -0.73 3.19
N THR A 251 26.30 0.35 2.77
CA THR A 251 27.68 0.31 2.27
C THR A 251 28.70 0.53 3.40
N ILE A 252 28.35 1.31 4.44
CA ILE A 252 29.18 1.50 5.66
C ILE A 252 29.34 0.20 6.47
N ASN A 253 28.41 -0.75 6.35
CA ASN A 253 28.59 -2.07 6.97
C ASN A 253 29.59 -2.98 6.23
N GLN A 254 30.11 -2.58 5.06
CA GLN A 254 31.03 -3.38 4.24
C GLN A 254 32.41 -2.75 4.03
N VAL A 255 32.60 -1.46 4.33
CA VAL A 255 33.88 -0.76 4.24
C VAL A 255 34.15 -0.12 5.59
N GLY A 256 35.30 -0.42 6.19
CA GLY A 256 35.66 -0.04 7.55
C GLY A 256 35.45 1.43 7.89
N ASP A 257 35.11 1.64 9.15
CA ASP A 257 34.62 2.85 9.81
C ASP A 257 35.72 3.92 10.07
N ASP A 258 36.63 4.14 9.10
CA ASP A 258 37.82 4.99 9.27
C ASP A 258 38.00 6.02 8.12
N MET A 259 36.96 6.76 7.74
CA MET A 259 37.12 8.03 7.00
C MET A 259 36.43 9.15 7.76
N GLU A 260 37.14 10.27 7.94
CA GLU A 260 36.58 11.49 8.52
C GLU A 260 35.49 12.04 7.58
N ASP A 261 34.36 12.48 8.13
CA ASP A 261 33.18 12.94 7.37
C ASP A 261 33.52 14.04 6.33
N GLU A 262 34.53 14.87 6.61
CA GLU A 262 34.99 15.95 5.72
C GLU A 262 35.74 15.41 4.49
N GLU A 263 36.52 14.33 4.63
CA GLU A 263 37.25 13.72 3.51
C GLU A 263 36.29 12.95 2.58
N GLU A 264 35.25 12.32 3.14
CA GLU A 264 34.18 11.66 2.37
C GLU A 264 33.38 12.66 1.54
N GLU A 265 33.01 13.81 2.11
CA GLU A 265 32.27 14.86 1.41
C GLU A 265 33.10 15.49 0.28
N ALA A 266 34.40 15.73 0.53
CA ALA A 266 35.32 16.23 -0.49
C ALA A 266 35.52 15.24 -1.65
N ALA A 267 35.57 13.93 -1.35
CA ALA A 267 35.66 12.88 -2.36
C ALA A 267 34.37 12.77 -3.20
N GLU A 268 33.19 12.86 -2.57
CA GLU A 268 31.91 12.89 -3.27
C GLU A 268 31.80 14.07 -4.25
N GLU A 269 32.17 15.27 -3.82
CA GLU A 269 32.07 16.46 -4.68
C GLU A 269 33.09 16.42 -5.83
N SER A 270 34.27 15.88 -5.58
CA SER A 270 35.28 15.62 -6.61
C SER A 270 34.73 14.64 -7.67
N LEU A 271 34.04 13.58 -7.26
CA LEU A 271 33.41 12.63 -8.17
C LEU A 271 32.26 13.27 -8.97
N ARG A 272 31.42 14.09 -8.34
CA ARG A 272 30.33 14.83 -9.01
C ARG A 272 30.87 15.77 -10.08
N THR A 273 31.94 16.49 -9.74
CA THR A 273 32.66 17.37 -10.66
C THR A 273 33.16 16.60 -11.88
N LEU A 274 33.81 15.45 -11.67
CA LEU A 274 34.30 14.59 -12.74
C LEU A 274 33.18 14.06 -13.65
N ILE A 275 32.06 13.62 -13.07
CA ILE A 275 30.90 13.14 -13.83
C ILE A 275 30.34 14.25 -14.71
N ARG A 276 30.20 15.48 -14.19
CA ARG A 276 29.72 16.63 -14.96
C ARG A 276 30.67 16.97 -16.11
N VAL A 277 31.99 16.96 -15.89
CA VAL A 277 33.00 17.18 -16.94
C VAL A 277 32.84 16.15 -18.06
N ASN A 278 32.79 14.87 -17.71
CA ASN A 278 32.63 13.78 -18.69
C ASN A 278 31.32 13.89 -19.46
N MET A 279 30.22 14.26 -18.80
CA MET A 279 28.93 14.46 -19.44
C MET A 279 28.95 15.63 -20.43
N VAL A 280 29.50 16.78 -20.04
CA VAL A 280 29.64 17.95 -20.93
C VAL A 280 30.49 17.60 -22.14
N LYS A 281 31.65 16.97 -21.91
CA LYS A 281 32.54 16.51 -22.98
C LYS A 281 31.82 15.57 -23.96
N TYR A 282 31.10 14.58 -23.44
CA TYR A 282 30.36 13.62 -24.25
C TYR A 282 29.28 14.31 -25.10
N VAL A 283 28.40 15.09 -24.46
CA VAL A 283 27.27 15.75 -25.15
C VAL A 283 27.77 16.73 -26.19
N THR A 284 28.77 17.56 -25.87
CA THR A 284 29.30 18.52 -26.82
C THR A 284 29.97 17.82 -28.00
N LYS A 285 30.75 16.77 -27.77
CA LYS A 285 31.38 16.00 -28.86
C LYS A 285 30.34 15.42 -29.81
N VAL A 286 29.29 14.81 -29.28
CA VAL A 286 28.19 14.24 -30.09
C VAL A 286 27.52 15.32 -30.96
N ILE A 287 27.27 16.52 -30.40
CA ILE A 287 26.68 17.63 -31.17
C ILE A 287 27.62 18.09 -32.28
N LEU A 288 28.91 18.27 -31.98
CA LEU A 288 29.90 18.77 -32.94
C LEU A 288 30.10 17.81 -34.11
N GLU A 289 30.15 16.50 -33.84
CA GLU A 289 30.23 15.45 -34.86
C GLU A 289 29.00 15.51 -35.78
N ASP A 290 27.80 15.63 -35.20
CA ASP A 290 26.53 15.65 -35.95
C ASP A 290 26.38 16.89 -36.85
N VAL A 291 26.87 18.06 -36.42
CA VAL A 291 26.87 19.28 -37.24
C VAL A 291 28.10 19.45 -38.14
N ASN A 292 29.01 18.46 -38.18
CA ASN A 292 30.29 18.52 -38.90
C ASN A 292 31.14 19.77 -38.52
N HIS A 293 31.12 20.16 -37.25
CA HIS A 293 31.92 21.28 -36.75
C HIS A 293 33.34 20.80 -36.40
N PRO A 294 34.40 21.60 -36.64
CA PRO A 294 35.75 21.23 -36.22
C PRO A 294 35.82 20.94 -34.72
N ASP A 295 36.65 19.97 -34.36
CA ASP A 295 36.93 19.63 -32.98
C ASP A 295 37.43 20.84 -32.20
N ILE A 296 37.02 20.91 -30.94
CA ILE A 296 37.39 21.97 -30.02
C ILE A 296 38.49 21.46 -29.10
N ASP A 297 39.40 22.36 -28.70
CA ASP A 297 40.47 22.06 -27.75
C ASP A 297 39.92 21.43 -26.46
N GLU A 298 40.63 20.43 -25.94
CA GLU A 298 40.24 19.70 -24.75
C GLU A 298 40.13 20.62 -23.52
N SER A 299 40.94 21.69 -23.49
CA SER A 299 40.92 22.73 -22.46
C SER A 299 39.58 23.46 -22.37
N LEU A 300 38.87 23.64 -23.49
CA LEU A 300 37.58 24.35 -23.53
C LEU A 300 36.44 23.53 -22.91
N TYR A 301 36.48 22.19 -22.99
CA TYR A 301 35.47 21.36 -22.31
C TYR A 301 35.61 21.44 -20.79
N LEU A 302 36.86 21.48 -20.30
CA LEU A 302 37.14 21.63 -18.87
C LEU A 302 36.66 22.99 -18.35
N GLU A 303 36.91 24.05 -19.12
CA GLU A 303 36.43 25.40 -18.78
C GLU A 303 34.90 25.48 -18.77
N ALA A 304 34.22 24.93 -19.78
CA ALA A 304 32.76 24.87 -19.83
C ALA A 304 32.18 24.11 -18.64
N ALA A 305 32.78 22.97 -18.28
CA ALA A 305 32.35 22.19 -17.13
C ALA A 305 32.53 22.96 -15.81
N ASN A 306 33.64 23.71 -15.66
CA ASN A 306 33.86 24.57 -14.50
C ASN A 306 32.82 25.69 -14.39
N VAL A 307 32.42 26.31 -15.52
CA VAL A 307 31.33 27.29 -15.54
C VAL A 307 30.03 26.67 -15.05
N ILE A 308 29.68 25.46 -15.51
CA ILE A 308 28.48 24.74 -15.09
C ILE A 308 28.54 24.39 -13.60
N ASN A 309 29.70 23.98 -13.09
CA ASN A 309 29.89 23.72 -11.66
C ASN A 309 29.66 24.98 -10.82
N ASN A 310 30.32 26.09 -11.19
CA ASN A 310 30.15 27.37 -10.50
C ASN A 310 28.70 27.85 -10.51
N MET A 311 28.01 27.66 -11.63
CA MET A 311 26.59 27.98 -11.75
C MET A 311 25.71 27.07 -10.87
N THR A 312 26.09 25.80 -10.73
CA THR A 312 25.41 24.86 -9.81
C THR A 312 25.56 25.32 -8.37
N TYR A 313 26.78 25.64 -7.93
CA TYR A 313 27.03 26.17 -6.59
C TYR A 313 26.29 27.49 -6.33
N PHE A 314 26.33 28.41 -7.28
CA PHE A 314 25.57 29.66 -7.19
C PHE A 314 24.06 29.41 -7.00
N MET A 315 23.49 28.47 -7.76
CA MET A 315 22.07 28.12 -7.63
C MET A 315 21.76 27.42 -6.30
N ASP A 316 22.71 26.65 -5.77
CA ASP A 316 22.60 26.06 -4.44
C ASP A 316 22.62 27.14 -3.35
N ASP A 317 23.53 28.11 -3.42
CA ASP A 317 23.57 29.24 -2.47
C ASP A 317 22.28 30.06 -2.52
N VAL A 318 21.81 30.45 -3.71
CA VAL A 318 20.58 31.24 -3.89
C VAL A 318 19.34 30.55 -3.32
N SER A 319 19.32 29.22 -3.30
CA SER A 319 18.19 28.45 -2.78
C SER A 319 18.16 28.29 -1.26
N THR A 320 19.28 28.58 -0.59
CA THR A 320 19.37 28.53 0.88
C THR A 320 18.91 29.82 1.54
N PHE A 321 18.75 30.90 0.75
CA PHE A 321 18.09 32.16 1.12
C PHE A 321 16.57 32.08 0.93
#